data_AF-A0A3M2DTA5-F1
#
_entry.id   AF-A0A3M2DTA5-F1
#
_cell.length_a   1.000
_cell.length_b   1.000
_cell.length_c   1.000
_cell.angle_alpha   90.00
_cell.angle_beta   90.00
_cell.angle_gamma   90.00
#
_symmetry.space_group_name_H-M   'P 1'
#
loop_
_entity.id
_entity.type
_entity.pdbx_description
1 polymer ?
#
loop_
_entity_poly.entity_id
_entity_poly.type
_entity_poly.pdbx_seq_one_letter_code
_entity_poly.pdbx_strand_id
1 'polypeptide(L)'
;EYVNGTTGNSLTWEVFNATWYSVWLDGSMHSSANLTGSVVTVDVDGLAIGVHNVTVEIGNEGNQTAVSTVLVTVIAVPHVLRIISSPSSFLMADDMNQTTLVWTVLASHPDSYSIQVNGSEQENGSFSSGNISFVFIHQGPGMYEIVLKLADMNGTFVTAIIFALVMSATGSSTNSEASFSGGMVLLSLLALAALPIIRRKEVRS
;
A
#
# COMPACT_ATOMS: atom_id res chain seq x y z
N GLU A 1 -3.74 -14.01 -17.07
CA GLU A 1 -2.79 -13.28 -16.21
C GLU A 1 -3.22 -13.46 -14.75
N TYR A 2 -2.28 -13.55 -13.81
CA TYR A 2 -2.58 -13.52 -12.37
C TYR A 2 -1.44 -12.86 -11.58
N VAL A 3 -1.71 -12.49 -10.31
CA VAL A 3 -0.74 -11.84 -9.42
C VAL A 3 0.12 -12.88 -8.70
N ASN A 4 1.44 -12.70 -8.70
CA ASN A 4 2.36 -13.59 -8.01
C ASN A 4 1.96 -13.79 -6.53
N GLY A 5 1.96 -15.04 -6.08
CA GLY A 5 1.61 -15.43 -4.72
C GLY A 5 0.11 -15.66 -4.46
N THR A 6 -0.78 -15.42 -5.43
CA THR A 6 -2.16 -15.90 -5.33
C THR A 6 -2.24 -17.40 -5.60
N THR A 7 -3.27 -18.05 -5.06
CA THR A 7 -3.53 -19.48 -5.25
C THR A 7 -4.89 -19.71 -5.93
N GLY A 8 -5.08 -20.90 -6.49
CA GLY A 8 -6.28 -21.31 -7.21
C GLY A 8 -6.27 -20.94 -8.69
N ASN A 9 -5.12 -20.53 -9.25
CA ASN A 9 -5.02 -20.24 -10.67
C ASN A 9 -4.76 -21.54 -11.43
N SER A 10 -5.68 -21.88 -12.34
CA SER A 10 -5.53 -23.07 -13.18
C SER A 10 -6.02 -22.79 -14.59
N LEU A 11 -5.51 -23.58 -15.52
CA LEU A 11 -6.00 -23.66 -16.88
C LEU A 11 -6.74 -24.99 -17.05
N THR A 12 -7.84 -24.97 -17.79
CA THR A 12 -8.67 -26.15 -18.02
C THR A 12 -8.96 -26.28 -19.51
N TRP A 13 -8.76 -27.49 -20.02
CA TRP A 13 -9.08 -27.86 -21.40
C TRP A 13 -10.13 -28.97 -21.38
N GLU A 14 -11.16 -28.79 -22.19
CA GLU A 14 -12.03 -29.90 -22.59
C GLU A 14 -11.38 -30.68 -23.73
N VAL A 15 -11.38 -31.99 -23.59
CA VAL A 15 -10.65 -32.92 -24.46
C VAL A 15 -11.63 -33.94 -25.02
N PHE A 16 -11.51 -34.21 -26.32
CA PHE A 16 -12.35 -35.15 -27.05
C PHE A 16 -11.48 -36.18 -27.76
N ASN A 17 -11.89 -37.45 -27.69
CA ASN A 17 -11.26 -38.56 -28.40
C ASN A 17 -9.73 -38.71 -28.17
N ALA A 18 -9.26 -38.41 -26.96
CA ALA A 18 -7.87 -38.61 -26.54
C ALA A 18 -7.77 -39.65 -25.41
N THR A 19 -6.69 -40.40 -25.40
CA THR A 19 -6.37 -41.41 -24.38
C THR A 19 -5.16 -41.02 -23.54
N TRP A 20 -4.44 -39.95 -23.89
CA TRP A 20 -3.31 -39.43 -23.12
C TRP A 20 -3.11 -37.93 -23.34
N TYR A 21 -2.36 -37.30 -22.43
CA TYR A 21 -1.89 -35.93 -22.55
C TYR A 21 -0.44 -35.76 -22.09
N SER A 22 0.20 -34.71 -22.58
CA SER A 22 1.47 -34.16 -22.09
C SER A 22 1.34 -32.65 -21.96
N VAL A 23 1.75 -32.11 -20.81
CA VAL A 23 1.82 -30.68 -20.52
C VAL A 23 3.28 -30.26 -20.55
N TRP A 24 3.55 -29.19 -21.27
CA TRP A 24 4.85 -28.54 -21.35
C TRP A 24 4.73 -27.14 -20.77
N LEU A 25 5.66 -26.80 -19.89
CA LEU A 25 5.81 -25.46 -19.31
C LEU A 25 7.15 -24.91 -19.78
N ASP A 26 7.12 -23.78 -20.50
CA ASP A 26 8.29 -23.13 -21.06
C ASP A 26 9.20 -24.08 -21.87
N GLY A 27 8.56 -24.99 -22.62
CA GLY A 27 9.24 -25.99 -23.46
C GLY A 27 9.80 -27.19 -22.70
N SER A 28 9.64 -27.27 -21.39
CA SER A 28 10.03 -28.43 -20.58
C SER A 28 8.82 -29.27 -20.20
N MET A 29 8.94 -30.60 -20.24
CA MET A 29 7.82 -31.48 -19.87
C MET A 29 7.51 -31.29 -18.38
N HIS A 30 6.30 -30.84 -18.10
CA HIS A 30 5.81 -30.57 -16.75
C HIS A 30 5.07 -31.79 -16.19
N SER A 31 4.16 -32.36 -16.98
CA SER A 31 3.41 -33.56 -16.59
C SER A 31 2.91 -34.33 -17.81
N SER A 32 2.58 -35.61 -17.63
CA SER A 32 1.98 -36.45 -18.66
C SER A 32 1.23 -37.60 -18.01
N ALA A 33 0.07 -37.98 -18.57
CA ALA A 33 -0.66 -39.16 -18.10
C ALA A 33 -1.62 -39.71 -19.16
N ASN A 34 -2.10 -40.93 -18.92
CA ASN A 34 -3.27 -41.45 -19.63
C ASN A 34 -4.53 -40.70 -19.18
N LEU A 35 -5.40 -40.38 -20.13
CA LEU A 35 -6.69 -39.75 -19.89
C LEU A 35 -7.75 -40.81 -19.65
N THR A 36 -8.46 -40.67 -18.54
CA THR A 36 -9.67 -41.44 -18.22
C THR A 36 -10.94 -40.60 -18.30
N GLY A 37 -10.80 -39.29 -18.51
CA GLY A 37 -11.89 -38.32 -18.62
C GLY A 37 -11.67 -37.35 -19.77
N SER A 38 -12.56 -36.35 -19.85
CA SER A 38 -12.60 -35.36 -20.94
C SER A 38 -12.02 -34.00 -20.55
N VAL A 39 -11.27 -33.93 -19.45
CA VAL A 39 -10.75 -32.66 -18.94
C VAL A 39 -9.29 -32.81 -18.52
N VAL A 40 -8.47 -31.85 -18.93
CA VAL A 40 -7.11 -31.65 -18.43
C VAL A 40 -7.09 -30.33 -17.66
N THR A 41 -6.66 -30.38 -16.40
CA THR A 41 -6.46 -29.19 -15.57
C THR A 41 -4.99 -29.06 -15.24
N VAL A 42 -4.43 -27.87 -15.46
CA VAL A 42 -3.04 -27.53 -15.15
C VAL A 42 -3.05 -26.44 -14.10
N ASP A 43 -2.46 -26.74 -12.93
CA ASP A 43 -2.17 -25.74 -11.92
C ASP A 43 -1.05 -24.83 -12.44
N VAL A 44 -1.28 -23.52 -12.39
CA VAL A 44 -0.30 -22.51 -12.80
C VAL A 44 0.11 -21.63 -11.63
N ASP A 45 -0.24 -22.00 -10.40
CA ASP A 45 0.26 -21.33 -9.20
C ASP A 45 1.78 -21.50 -9.04
N GLY A 46 2.41 -20.55 -8.34
CA GLY A 46 3.84 -20.62 -8.00
C GLY A 46 4.81 -20.34 -9.15
N LEU A 47 4.34 -20.06 -10.37
CA LEU A 47 5.20 -19.57 -11.45
C LEU A 47 5.81 -18.20 -11.09
N ALA A 48 7.02 -17.96 -11.58
CA ALA A 48 7.74 -16.71 -11.35
C ALA A 48 7.08 -15.53 -12.09
N ILE A 49 7.42 -14.29 -11.73
CA ILE A 49 6.96 -13.11 -12.47
C ILE A 49 7.49 -13.16 -13.91
N GLY A 50 6.61 -13.03 -14.90
CA GLY A 50 6.99 -13.14 -16.30
C GLY A 50 5.85 -13.64 -17.20
N VAL A 51 6.20 -14.06 -18.40
CA VAL A 51 5.28 -14.73 -19.33
C VAL A 51 5.72 -16.18 -19.45
N HIS A 52 4.81 -17.09 -19.13
CA HIS A 52 5.01 -18.53 -19.21
C HIS A 52 4.20 -19.11 -20.34
N ASN A 53 4.80 -20.05 -21.06
CA ASN A 53 4.15 -20.77 -22.13
C ASN A 53 3.67 -22.14 -21.62
N VAL A 54 2.35 -22.33 -21.57
CA VAL A 54 1.74 -23.62 -21.22
C VAL A 54 1.19 -24.26 -22.48
N THR A 55 1.81 -25.36 -22.89
CA THR A 55 1.39 -26.14 -24.05
C THR A 55 0.84 -27.49 -23.60
N VAL A 56 -0.37 -27.83 -24.03
CA VAL A 56 -0.98 -29.15 -23.82
C VAL A 56 -1.01 -29.86 -25.17
N GLU A 57 -0.39 -31.03 -25.20
CA GLU A 57 -0.52 -31.99 -26.29
C GLU A 57 -1.40 -33.14 -25.82
N ILE A 58 -2.33 -33.56 -26.65
CA ILE A 58 -3.18 -34.73 -26.43
C ILE A 58 -3.04 -35.69 -27.60
N GLY A 59 -3.29 -36.96 -27.36
CA GLY A 59 -3.38 -37.93 -28.44
C GLY A 59 -4.16 -39.18 -28.10
N ASN A 60 -4.29 -40.06 -29.09
CA ASN A 60 -5.00 -41.34 -28.98
C ASN A 60 -4.18 -42.51 -29.51
N GLU A 61 -4.72 -43.74 -29.38
CA GLU A 61 -4.09 -44.97 -29.88
C GLU A 61 -3.97 -45.03 -31.41
N GLY A 62 -4.74 -44.20 -32.13
CA GLY A 62 -4.66 -44.03 -33.57
C GLY A 62 -3.53 -43.11 -34.03
N ASN A 63 -2.62 -42.71 -33.13
CA ASN A 63 -1.52 -41.77 -33.36
C ASN A 63 -1.97 -40.38 -33.88
N GLN A 64 -3.22 -39.99 -33.62
CA GLN A 64 -3.67 -38.63 -33.88
C GLN A 64 -3.33 -37.78 -32.65
N THR A 65 -2.74 -36.61 -32.88
CA THR A 65 -2.43 -35.65 -31.82
C THR A 65 -3.03 -34.28 -32.10
N ALA A 66 -3.27 -33.52 -31.04
CA ALA A 66 -3.66 -32.12 -31.10
C ALA A 66 -2.89 -31.32 -30.04
N VAL A 67 -2.61 -30.05 -30.34
CA VAL A 67 -1.82 -29.17 -29.48
C VAL A 67 -2.59 -27.89 -29.23
N SER A 68 -2.61 -27.44 -27.97
CA SER A 68 -3.12 -26.15 -27.54
C SER A 68 -2.06 -25.42 -26.74
N THR A 69 -1.96 -24.10 -26.90
CA THR A 69 -0.95 -23.29 -26.20
C THR A 69 -1.59 -22.03 -25.64
N VAL A 70 -1.30 -21.75 -24.37
CA VAL A 70 -1.77 -20.57 -23.63
C VAL A 70 -0.58 -19.85 -23.02
N LEU A 71 -0.50 -18.54 -23.24
CA LEU A 71 0.46 -17.69 -22.54
C LEU A 71 -0.14 -17.22 -21.21
N VAL A 72 0.55 -17.53 -20.11
CA VAL A 72 0.19 -17.12 -18.76
C VAL A 72 1.14 -16.00 -18.33
N THR A 73 0.61 -14.80 -18.16
CA THR A 73 1.38 -13.70 -17.57
C THR A 73 1.22 -13.71 -16.05
N VAL A 74 2.34 -13.71 -15.33
CA VAL A 74 2.40 -13.56 -13.88
C VAL A 74 2.95 -12.18 -13.60
N ILE A 75 2.16 -11.36 -12.91
CA ILE A 75 2.55 -9.98 -12.59
C ILE A 75 2.96 -9.85 -11.14
N ALA A 76 3.81 -8.86 -10.85
CA ALA A 76 4.13 -8.50 -9.48
C ALA A 76 2.88 -8.03 -8.73
N VAL A 77 2.85 -8.23 -7.40
CA VAL A 77 1.84 -7.63 -6.54
C VAL A 77 1.88 -6.11 -6.73
N PRO A 78 0.76 -5.45 -7.10
CA PRO A 78 0.73 -4.01 -7.29
C PRO A 78 1.20 -3.30 -6.03
N HIS A 79 2.17 -2.41 -6.21
CA HIS A 79 2.74 -1.71 -5.08
C HIS A 79 1.81 -0.60 -4.59
N VAL A 80 1.45 -0.67 -3.31
CA VAL A 80 0.60 0.30 -2.64
C VAL A 80 1.29 0.76 -1.37
N LEU A 81 1.48 2.08 -1.24
CA LEU A 81 1.84 2.79 -0.01
C LEU A 81 1.10 4.14 0.03
N ARG A 82 0.26 4.35 1.05
CA ARG A 82 -0.61 5.53 1.14
C ARG A 82 -0.90 5.90 2.61
N ILE A 83 -1.04 7.20 2.87
CA ILE A 83 -1.70 7.71 4.07
C ILE A 83 -3.15 7.97 3.69
N ILE A 84 -4.08 7.18 4.24
CA ILE A 84 -5.52 7.28 3.98
C ILE A 84 -6.10 8.50 4.69
N SER A 85 -5.71 8.68 5.95
CA SER A 85 -6.13 9.81 6.77
C SER A 85 -4.97 10.29 7.63
N SER A 86 -4.94 11.59 7.85
CA SER A 86 -4.01 12.26 8.73
C SER A 86 -4.80 13.14 9.69
N PRO A 87 -4.36 13.31 10.95
CA PRO A 87 -4.87 14.36 11.81
C PRO A 87 -4.70 15.74 11.16
N SER A 88 -5.60 16.65 11.51
CA SER A 88 -5.49 18.06 11.11
C SER A 88 -4.49 18.79 12.01
N SER A 89 -3.90 19.86 11.48
CA SER A 89 -3.15 20.82 12.31
C SER A 89 -4.06 21.43 13.37
N PHE A 90 -3.52 21.73 14.55
CA PHE A 90 -4.33 22.07 15.71
C PHE A 90 -3.68 23.13 16.60
N LEU A 91 -4.51 23.73 17.45
CA LEU A 91 -4.12 24.63 18.53
C LEU A 91 -4.33 23.91 19.86
N MET A 92 -3.42 24.11 20.81
CA MET A 92 -3.60 23.62 22.18
C MET A 92 -3.07 24.62 23.19
N ALA A 93 -3.65 24.63 24.38
CA ALA A 93 -3.14 25.39 25.51
C ALA A 93 -1.96 24.64 26.15
N ASP A 94 -0.97 25.39 26.65
CA ASP A 94 0.26 24.88 27.28
C ASP A 94 0.00 24.13 28.60
N ASP A 95 -1.22 24.20 29.16
CA ASP A 95 -1.65 23.41 30.31
C ASP A 95 -2.14 22.00 29.94
N MET A 96 -2.31 21.70 28.65
CA MET A 96 -2.61 20.36 28.15
C MET A 96 -1.32 19.63 27.80
N ASN A 97 -0.77 18.80 28.69
CA ASN A 97 0.56 18.21 28.47
C ASN A 97 0.70 17.29 27.24
N GLN A 98 -0.40 16.74 26.72
CA GLN A 98 -0.33 15.78 25.60
C GLN A 98 -1.61 15.72 24.76
N THR A 99 -1.47 15.24 23.53
CA THR A 99 -2.58 14.82 22.66
C THR A 99 -2.19 13.62 21.83
N THR A 100 -3.16 12.81 21.42
CA THR A 100 -2.91 11.63 20.58
C THR A 100 -3.23 11.93 19.13
N LEU A 101 -2.25 11.69 18.26
CA LEU A 101 -2.35 11.77 16.82
C LEU A 101 -2.54 10.37 16.25
N VAL A 102 -3.47 10.20 15.32
CA VAL A 102 -3.76 8.91 14.68
C VAL A 102 -3.82 9.08 13.17
N TRP A 103 -2.95 8.37 12.46
CA TRP A 103 -2.98 8.24 11.00
C TRP A 103 -3.53 6.88 10.63
N THR A 104 -4.35 6.82 9.57
CA THR A 104 -4.70 5.54 8.94
C THR A 104 -3.87 5.36 7.68
N VAL A 105 -3.21 4.22 7.54
CA VAL A 105 -2.23 3.93 6.49
C VAL A 105 -2.55 2.63 5.77
N LEU A 106 -2.15 2.54 4.51
CA LEU A 106 -2.31 1.34 3.68
C LEU A 106 -1.00 1.03 2.96
N ALA A 107 -0.51 -0.18 3.16
CA ALA A 107 0.68 -0.70 2.52
C ALA A 107 0.54 -2.17 2.13
N SER A 108 0.94 -2.49 0.90
CA SER A 108 1.03 -3.86 0.38
C SER A 108 2.32 -4.59 0.80
N HIS A 109 3.40 -3.86 1.04
CA HIS A 109 4.72 -4.37 1.47
C HIS A 109 5.33 -3.42 2.50
N PRO A 110 4.68 -3.23 3.67
CA PRO A 110 5.16 -2.27 4.66
C PRO A 110 6.55 -2.64 5.15
N ASP A 111 7.39 -1.63 5.40
CA ASP A 111 8.70 -1.81 6.02
C ASP A 111 8.75 -1.04 7.34
N SER A 112 8.85 0.29 7.27
CA SER A 112 9.15 1.11 8.44
C SER A 112 8.39 2.43 8.47
N TYR A 113 8.17 2.97 9.68
CA TYR A 113 7.72 4.33 9.90
C TYR A 113 8.68 5.07 10.83
N SER A 114 8.68 6.39 10.72
CA SER A 114 9.33 7.30 11.66
C SER A 114 8.46 8.53 11.88
N ILE A 115 8.50 9.05 13.11
CA ILE A 115 7.80 10.25 13.53
C ILE A 115 8.83 11.22 14.08
N GLN A 116 8.87 12.42 13.50
CA GLN A 116 9.78 13.47 13.90
C GLN A 116 9.00 14.67 14.42
N VAL A 117 9.55 15.34 15.44
CA VAL A 117 9.06 16.62 15.95
C VAL A 117 10.17 17.65 15.81
N ASN A 118 9.93 18.72 15.06
CA ASN A 118 10.92 19.75 14.73
C ASN A 118 12.24 19.16 14.16
N GLY A 119 12.11 18.15 13.30
CA GLY A 119 13.25 17.43 12.69
C GLY A 119 13.97 16.43 13.61
N SER A 120 13.56 16.29 14.87
CA SER A 120 14.11 15.30 15.80
C SER A 120 13.22 14.06 15.84
N GLU A 121 13.79 12.88 15.58
CA GLU A 121 13.07 11.61 15.65
C GLU A 121 12.61 11.29 17.07
N GLN A 122 11.30 11.07 17.23
CA GLN A 122 10.66 10.74 18.51
C GLN A 122 10.24 9.27 18.56
N GLU A 123 9.81 8.71 17.44
CA GLU A 123 9.35 7.32 17.36
C GLU A 123 9.71 6.73 16.00
N ASN A 124 10.05 5.44 15.98
CA ASN A 124 10.27 4.68 14.76
C ASN A 124 9.89 3.21 14.99
N GLY A 125 9.68 2.47 13.91
CA GLY A 125 9.45 1.03 13.98
C GLY A 125 8.96 0.45 12.67
N SER A 126 8.60 -0.83 12.69
CA SER A 126 7.85 -1.46 11.59
C SER A 126 6.37 -1.13 11.69
N PHE A 127 5.65 -1.09 10.57
CA PHE A 127 4.19 -0.93 10.58
C PHE A 127 3.47 -2.00 9.76
N SER A 128 2.16 -2.06 9.91
CA SER A 128 1.24 -2.75 9.01
C SER A 128 0.13 -1.78 8.58
N SER A 129 -0.67 -2.18 7.59
CA SER A 129 -1.87 -1.40 7.24
C SER A 129 -2.79 -1.26 8.45
N GLY A 130 -3.37 -0.08 8.66
CA GLY A 130 -4.17 0.21 9.84
C GLY A 130 -3.80 1.56 10.44
N ASN A 131 -3.88 1.66 11.77
CA ASN A 131 -3.61 2.91 12.47
C ASN A 131 -2.18 2.96 13.02
N ILE A 132 -1.53 4.10 12.82
CA ILE A 132 -0.33 4.49 13.56
C ILE A 132 -0.76 5.58 14.53
N SER A 133 -0.41 5.43 15.81
CA SER A 133 -0.77 6.36 16.87
C SER A 133 0.48 6.93 17.51
N PHE A 134 0.50 8.23 17.77
CA PHE A 134 1.60 8.93 18.43
C PHE A 134 1.06 9.84 19.52
N VAL A 135 1.64 9.78 20.71
CA VAL A 135 1.32 10.73 21.79
C VAL A 135 2.26 11.92 21.67
N PHE A 136 1.74 13.03 21.18
CA PHE A 136 2.48 14.28 21.13
C PHE A 136 2.51 14.93 22.50
N ILE A 137 3.71 15.17 23.02
CA ILE A 137 3.99 15.89 24.27
C ILE A 137 4.86 17.09 23.91
N HIS A 138 4.44 18.29 24.29
CA HIS A 138 5.22 19.52 24.06
C HIS A 138 6.08 19.88 25.27
N GLN A 139 7.05 20.79 25.07
CA GLN A 139 7.96 21.27 26.12
C GLN A 139 7.77 22.76 26.45
N GLY A 140 6.71 23.36 25.90
CA GLY A 140 6.32 24.74 26.16
C GLY A 140 5.57 25.35 24.97
N PRO A 141 5.22 26.64 25.07
CA PRO A 141 4.56 27.37 24.01
C PRO A 141 5.43 27.46 22.75
N GLY A 142 4.80 27.41 21.58
CA GLY A 142 5.50 27.47 20.30
C GLY A 142 4.81 26.70 19.19
N MET A 143 5.38 26.79 18.00
CA MET A 143 4.94 26.01 16.84
C MET A 143 5.80 24.77 16.69
N TYR A 144 5.15 23.62 16.55
CA TYR A 144 5.79 22.32 16.37
C TYR A 144 5.41 21.76 15.00
N GLU A 145 6.40 21.33 14.26
CA GLU A 145 6.24 20.54 13.04
C GLU A 145 6.33 19.06 13.37
N ILE A 146 5.29 18.30 13.07
CA ILE A 146 5.21 16.87 13.33
C ILE A 146 5.14 16.15 11.97
N VAL A 147 6.13 15.31 11.69
CA VAL A 147 6.28 14.61 10.40
C VAL A 147 6.19 13.11 10.62
N LEU A 148 5.17 12.47 10.03
CA LEU A 148 5.16 11.02 9.84
C LEU A 148 5.78 10.70 8.49
N LYS A 149 6.73 9.77 8.45
CA LYS A 149 7.28 9.17 7.22
C LYS A 149 7.03 7.66 7.24
N LEU A 150 6.47 7.13 6.17
CA LEU A 150 6.31 5.70 5.94
C LEU A 150 7.22 5.27 4.79
N ALA A 151 7.87 4.12 4.92
CA ALA A 151 8.63 3.47 3.86
C ALA A 151 8.17 2.02 3.68
N ASP A 152 8.14 1.55 2.45
CA ASP A 152 7.91 0.14 2.12
C ASP A 152 9.20 -0.60 1.80
N MET A 153 9.11 -1.93 1.68
CA MET A 153 10.26 -2.81 1.40
C MET A 153 10.93 -2.52 0.04
N ASN A 154 10.25 -1.79 -0.83
CA ASN A 154 10.80 -1.37 -2.13
C ASN A 154 11.53 -0.02 -2.04
N GLY A 155 11.61 0.57 -0.84
CA GLY A 155 12.25 1.86 -0.58
C GLY A 155 11.43 3.08 -1.02
N THR A 156 10.18 2.91 -1.44
CA THR A 156 9.28 4.04 -1.69
C THR A 156 8.81 4.58 -0.34
N PHE A 157 8.62 5.90 -0.26
CA PHE A 157 8.15 6.53 0.96
C PHE A 157 7.10 7.61 0.71
N VAL A 158 6.23 7.80 1.71
CA VAL A 158 5.25 8.89 1.77
C VAL A 158 5.37 9.61 3.11
N THR A 159 4.96 10.87 3.14
CA THR A 159 5.01 11.69 4.37
C THR A 159 3.69 12.40 4.62
N ALA A 160 3.40 12.65 5.89
CA ALA A 160 2.35 13.57 6.34
C ALA A 160 2.96 14.57 7.32
N ILE A 161 2.53 15.83 7.21
CA ILE A 161 3.01 16.93 8.05
C ILE A 161 1.81 17.55 8.77
N ILE A 162 1.97 17.79 10.07
CA ILE A 162 0.99 18.42 10.94
C ILE A 162 1.69 19.54 11.69
N PHE A 163 1.03 20.70 11.82
CA PHE A 163 1.48 21.77 12.69
C PHE A 163 0.65 21.78 13.97
N ALA A 164 1.33 21.86 15.11
CA ALA A 164 0.73 22.11 16.42
C ALA A 164 1.20 23.47 16.93
N LEU A 165 0.27 24.37 17.23
CA LEU A 165 0.59 25.63 17.91
C LEU A 165 0.15 25.54 19.37
N VAL A 166 1.14 25.54 20.27
CA VAL A 166 0.95 25.55 21.72
C VAL A 166 0.96 27.00 22.18
N MET A 167 -0.15 27.44 22.79
CA MET A 167 -0.33 28.80 23.28
C MET A 167 -0.11 28.83 24.79
N SER A 168 0.60 29.83 25.29
CA SER A 168 0.72 30.06 26.74
C SER A 168 -0.68 30.12 27.36
N ALA A 169 -0.86 29.42 28.49
CA ALA A 169 -2.07 29.59 29.28
C ALA A 169 -2.19 31.07 29.65
N THR A 170 -3.30 31.72 29.29
CA THR A 170 -3.60 33.06 29.79
C THR A 170 -3.69 32.94 31.30
N GLY A 171 -2.71 33.51 32.01
CA GLY A 171 -2.70 33.48 33.46
C GLY A 171 -4.05 33.94 34.00
N SER A 172 -4.57 33.20 34.98
CA SER A 172 -5.55 33.73 35.92
C SER A 172 -4.95 34.98 36.54
N SER A 173 -5.26 36.15 35.97
CA SER A 173 -5.07 37.41 36.66
C SER A 173 -6.16 37.46 37.72
N THR A 174 -5.79 37.18 38.97
CA THR A 174 -6.55 37.72 40.11
C THR A 174 -6.61 39.24 39.93
N ASN A 175 -7.81 39.75 39.65
CA ASN A 175 -8.23 41.15 39.63
C ASN A 175 -7.11 42.21 39.76
N SER A 176 -6.71 42.75 38.63
CA SER A 176 -6.58 44.21 38.49
C SER A 176 -6.90 44.56 37.06
N GLU A 177 -7.85 45.47 36.86
CA GLU A 177 -8.32 45.91 35.55
C GLU A 177 -7.14 46.32 34.64
N ALA A 178 -6.87 45.50 33.63
CA ALA A 178 -6.13 45.90 32.46
C ALA A 178 -7.05 45.66 31.26
N SER A 179 -7.50 46.77 30.67
CA SER A 179 -8.27 46.79 29.44
C SER A 179 -7.57 45.96 28.36
N PHE A 180 -8.17 44.85 27.95
CA PHE A 180 -7.72 44.10 26.78
C PHE A 180 -8.20 44.82 25.53
N SER A 181 -7.42 45.79 25.08
CA SER A 181 -7.54 46.38 23.74
C SER A 181 -6.66 45.61 22.78
N GLY A 182 -7.28 45.03 21.76
CA GLY A 182 -6.60 44.74 20.50
C GLY A 182 -6.35 43.27 20.20
N GLY A 183 -6.99 42.81 19.14
CA GLY A 183 -6.43 41.77 18.27
C GLY A 183 -7.08 40.40 18.40
N MET A 184 -8.33 40.26 17.96
CA MET A 184 -8.71 39.02 17.28
C MET A 184 -7.83 38.90 16.03
N VAL A 185 -6.68 38.23 16.17
CA VAL A 185 -5.94 37.76 15.01
C VAL A 185 -6.70 36.56 14.49
N LEU A 186 -7.61 36.81 13.53
CA LEU A 186 -8.12 35.75 12.65
C LEU A 186 -6.92 35.24 11.82
N LEU A 187 -6.14 34.31 12.38
CA LEU A 187 -5.21 33.52 11.60
C LEU A 187 -6.03 32.45 10.90
N SER A 188 -6.45 32.75 9.67
CA SER A 188 -6.91 31.74 8.75
C SER A 188 -5.79 30.71 8.59
N LEU A 189 -5.94 29.52 9.19
CA LEU A 189 -5.15 28.36 8.79
C LEU A 189 -5.48 28.11 7.31
N LEU A 190 -4.60 28.56 6.42
CA LEU A 190 -4.62 28.15 5.02
C LEU A 190 -4.27 26.66 5.01
N ALA A 191 -5.28 25.81 5.05
CA ALA A 191 -5.16 24.41 4.73
C ALA A 191 -4.71 24.32 3.27
N LEU A 192 -3.40 24.17 3.04
CA LEU A 192 -2.85 23.87 1.73
C LEU A 192 -3.23 22.41 1.43
N ALA A 193 -4.44 22.19 0.92
CA ALA A 193 -4.84 20.90 0.41
C ALA A 193 -3.92 20.56 -0.78
N ALA A 194 -3.03 19.59 -0.59
CA ALA A 194 -2.25 19.01 -1.66
C ALA A 194 -3.21 18.39 -2.67
N LEU A 195 -3.36 19.01 -3.84
CA LEU A 195 -4.08 18.42 -4.97
C LEU A 195 -3.25 17.25 -5.52
N PRO A 196 -3.83 16.06 -5.74
CA PRO A 196 -3.12 14.99 -6.42
C PRO A 196 -2.86 15.39 -7.88
N ILE A 197 -1.60 15.52 -8.25
CA ILE A 197 -1.19 15.71 -9.64
C ILE A 197 -1.31 14.35 -10.35
N ILE A 198 -2.36 14.17 -11.15
CA ILE A 198 -2.43 13.09 -12.13
C ILE A 198 -1.75 13.58 -13.41
N ARG A 199 -0.56 13.06 -13.73
CA ARG A 199 -0.02 13.15 -15.09
C ARG A 199 -0.54 11.97 -15.90
N ARG A 200 -1.50 12.24 -16.80
CA ARG A 200 -1.82 11.35 -17.91
C ARG A 200 -0.63 11.35 -18.87
N LYS A 201 0.04 10.21 -19.04
CA LYS A 201 0.92 10.00 -20.20
C LYS A 201 0.04 9.45 -21.31
N GLU A 202 -0.13 10.23 -22.37
CA GLU A 202 -0.86 9.82 -23.56
C GLU A 202 -0.20 8.59 -24.19
N VAL A 203 -1.01 7.58 -24.46
CA VAL A 203 -0.68 6.50 -25.39
C VAL A 203 -0.68 7.12 -26.78
N ARG A 204 0.45 7.09 -27.49
CA ARG A 204 0.46 7.27 -28.94
C ARG A 204 0.21 5.91 -29.59
N SER A 205 -0.72 5.92 -30.53
CA SER A 205 -1.12 4.82 -31.42
C SER A 205 0.05 4.14 -32.10
#